data_AF-A3ZMY9-F1
#
_entry.id   AF-A3ZMY9-F1
#
_cell.length_a   1.000
_cell.length_b   1.000
_cell.length_c   1.000
_cell.angle_alpha   90.00
_cell.angle_beta   90.00
_cell.angle_gamma   90.00
#
_symmetry.space_group_name_H-M   'P 1'
#
loop_
_entity.id
_entity.type
_entity.pdbx_description
1 polymer ?
#
loop_
_entity_poly.entity_id
_entity_poly.type
_entity_poly.pdbx_seq_one_letter_code
_entity_poly.pdbx_strand_id
1 'polypeptide(L)'
;MIKRPGGELLSDPTRDLFSTARGVLSMPIEFACPVCSKRFKVDDKHVGRKTTCKACGAAITVPEQGEAQLAGNSSGGSTLYNHSHKVKQGFEIATGDDDLIEAVSRHVEKHIGAVESVFHEIISETVHVDIFYVKPTQDRPYHTLITSGMAERPMTTPPGAEDLAYAELILCLPANWPLSEQAFKEEANYWPLRWMKILARFPHDYETFFTVSHTIPGGNPPEEFDPSTPMGCWMFVPPIMFAEAAWEMEHDGHTVHFLYMLPLHLEEMEFKLKQGYDEATDRLMDSFSTVELIDMQRPSFYQLEASGQLRAAHQGIIVRCSCGETYAVETKQAGQTIPCRKCGQPVYVSCSTLALSGKHPDGAAASHPAGVRMSLFRYYAYRPIEYLWWLIPLLLFLALGGLLHWGFLVPAALLLVPAALRPRALRYHFMDGDTCAAVVVSLDPPLLAVLTDVNATGSGDPQMVIKIMPHYLREIDGVPVKLGQKVVAAAFYTTDFSGEEREGPKRWGDFEPLPIQYGTGDPAAIRHAMSQVSQNAWRQLQAGVKQVPRPLTPGNYDVDV
;
A
#
# COMPACT_ATOMS: atom_id res chain seq x y z
N MET A 1 -27.68 -3.64 -86.68
CA MET A 1 -27.44 -4.70 -87.69
C MET A 1 -27.16 -6.00 -86.93
N ILE A 2 -28.02 -6.99 -87.16
CA ILE A 2 -27.84 -8.44 -87.04
C ILE A 2 -27.63 -9.08 -85.65
N LYS A 3 -28.55 -10.02 -85.43
CA LYS A 3 -28.84 -10.97 -84.36
C LYS A 3 -27.85 -12.16 -84.26
N ARG A 4 -27.89 -12.76 -83.05
CA ARG A 4 -27.70 -14.20 -82.64
C ARG A 4 -26.26 -14.70 -82.44
N PRO A 5 -26.06 -15.84 -81.70
CA PRO A 5 -26.70 -16.29 -80.45
C PRO A 5 -25.71 -16.99 -79.45
N GLY A 6 -26.16 -17.24 -78.22
CA GLY A 6 -25.67 -18.32 -77.34
C GLY A 6 -24.55 -17.98 -76.36
N GLY A 7 -24.84 -18.14 -75.06
CA GLY A 7 -23.87 -18.09 -73.96
C GLY A 7 -24.56 -17.75 -72.63
N GLU A 8 -24.81 -18.76 -71.79
CA GLU A 8 -25.19 -18.59 -70.38
C GLU A 8 -24.10 -17.82 -69.61
N LEU A 9 -24.50 -17.02 -68.61
CA LEU A 9 -23.74 -16.78 -67.38
C LEU A 9 -24.65 -16.10 -66.34
N LEU A 10 -25.22 -16.96 -65.50
CA LEU A 10 -25.65 -16.83 -64.11
C LEU A 10 -25.71 -15.40 -63.51
N SER A 11 -26.92 -14.92 -63.26
CA SER A 11 -27.19 -13.91 -62.22
C SER A 11 -28.11 -14.54 -61.16
N ASP A 12 -27.49 -14.86 -60.03
CA ASP A 12 -27.98 -15.63 -58.88
C ASP A 12 -29.22 -15.00 -58.20
N PRO A 13 -30.21 -15.79 -57.74
CA PRO A 13 -31.53 -15.32 -57.33
C PRO A 13 -31.54 -14.96 -55.85
N THR A 14 -30.97 -13.80 -55.49
CA THR A 14 -30.97 -13.30 -54.09
C THR A 14 -32.03 -12.24 -53.82
N ARG A 15 -33.04 -12.11 -54.69
CA ARG A 15 -34.09 -11.08 -54.58
C ARG A 15 -35.42 -11.54 -53.97
N ASP A 16 -35.54 -12.81 -53.58
CA ASP A 16 -36.79 -13.41 -53.08
C ASP A 16 -36.71 -14.09 -51.69
N LEU A 17 -35.69 -13.79 -50.86
CA LEU A 17 -35.60 -14.30 -49.48
C LEU A 17 -35.71 -13.21 -48.39
N PHE A 18 -35.99 -11.96 -48.76
CA PHE A 18 -36.37 -10.90 -47.81
C PHE A 18 -37.88 -10.94 -47.52
N SER A 19 -38.39 -12.05 -46.97
CA SER A 19 -39.80 -12.10 -46.55
C SER A 19 -40.18 -13.14 -45.49
N THR A 20 -39.28 -13.87 -44.81
CA THR A 20 -39.76 -14.77 -43.73
C THR A 20 -38.66 -15.22 -42.77
N ALA A 21 -38.27 -14.33 -41.84
CA ALA A 21 -37.71 -14.70 -40.54
C ALA A 21 -37.74 -13.50 -39.57
N ARG A 22 -38.91 -12.90 -39.35
CA ARG A 22 -39.15 -12.16 -38.10
C ARG A 22 -39.50 -13.17 -37.03
N GLY A 23 -38.52 -13.43 -36.18
CA GLY A 23 -38.64 -14.23 -34.98
C GLY A 23 -37.35 -14.10 -34.18
N VAL A 24 -36.94 -12.86 -33.87
CA VAL A 24 -35.97 -12.65 -32.79
C VAL A 24 -36.67 -13.17 -31.54
N LEU A 25 -36.24 -14.34 -31.05
CA LEU A 25 -36.67 -14.87 -29.78
C LEU A 25 -36.22 -13.86 -28.73
N SER A 26 -37.14 -13.02 -28.24
CA SER A 26 -36.85 -12.12 -27.13
C SER A 26 -36.49 -12.98 -25.92
N MET A 27 -35.25 -12.85 -25.45
CA MET A 27 -34.80 -13.60 -24.30
C MET A 27 -35.17 -12.81 -23.05
N PRO A 28 -36.00 -13.37 -22.15
CA PRO A 28 -36.40 -12.65 -20.96
C PRO A 28 -35.21 -12.50 -20.01
N ILE A 29 -34.93 -11.25 -19.63
CA ILE A 29 -33.91 -10.88 -18.65
C ILE A 29 -34.46 -11.13 -17.25
N GLU A 30 -33.71 -11.92 -16.49
CA GLU A 30 -33.99 -12.18 -15.08
C GLU A 30 -33.04 -11.37 -14.20
N PHE A 31 -33.59 -10.57 -13.29
CA PHE A 31 -32.81 -9.73 -12.39
C PHE A 31 -33.51 -9.58 -11.03
N ALA A 32 -32.79 -9.19 -9.99
CA ALA A 32 -33.33 -8.96 -8.66
C ALA A 32 -33.40 -7.46 -8.32
N CYS A 33 -34.44 -7.04 -7.59
CA CYS A 33 -34.48 -5.68 -7.05
C CYS A 33 -33.31 -5.46 -6.07
N PRO A 34 -32.50 -4.41 -6.23
CA PRO A 34 -31.33 -4.17 -5.39
C PRO A 34 -31.67 -3.83 -3.93
N VAL A 35 -32.94 -3.54 -3.63
CA VAL A 35 -33.39 -3.17 -2.28
C VAL A 35 -33.99 -4.35 -1.51
N CYS A 36 -34.77 -5.22 -2.18
CA CYS A 36 -35.51 -6.28 -1.50
C CYS A 36 -35.29 -7.68 -2.09
N SER A 37 -34.39 -7.81 -3.06
CA SER A 37 -33.99 -9.07 -3.69
C SER A 37 -35.12 -9.86 -4.38
N LYS A 38 -36.30 -9.25 -4.58
CA LYS A 38 -37.39 -9.87 -5.34
C LYS A 38 -36.95 -10.02 -6.79
N ARG A 39 -37.08 -11.22 -7.34
CA ARG A 39 -36.74 -11.52 -8.74
C ARG A 39 -37.84 -11.09 -9.71
N PHE A 40 -37.43 -10.54 -10.83
CA PHE A 40 -38.25 -10.09 -11.94
C PHE A 40 -37.77 -10.75 -13.23
N LYS A 41 -38.73 -11.09 -14.09
CA LYS A 41 -38.48 -11.59 -15.44
C LYS A 41 -39.13 -10.63 -16.41
N VAL A 42 -38.33 -9.95 -17.23
CA VAL A 42 -38.78 -8.91 -18.15
C VAL A 42 -38.23 -9.15 -19.54
N ASP A 43 -38.97 -8.76 -20.56
CA ASP A 43 -38.52 -8.86 -21.96
C ASP A 43 -37.35 -7.88 -22.19
N ASP A 44 -36.37 -8.30 -22.99
CA ASP A 44 -35.17 -7.54 -23.37
C ASP A 44 -35.47 -6.12 -23.91
N LYS A 45 -36.62 -5.87 -24.52
CA LYS A 45 -37.04 -4.52 -24.95
C LYS A 45 -37.17 -3.49 -23.81
N HIS A 46 -37.16 -3.95 -22.56
CA HIS A 46 -37.30 -3.10 -21.37
C HIS A 46 -35.99 -2.71 -20.72
N VAL A 47 -34.86 -3.17 -21.26
CA VAL A 47 -33.49 -2.79 -20.87
C VAL A 47 -33.31 -1.27 -20.79
N GLY A 48 -32.59 -0.81 -19.77
CA GLY A 48 -32.31 0.61 -19.50
C GLY A 48 -33.52 1.42 -18.99
N ARG A 49 -34.74 0.87 -18.99
CA ARG A 49 -35.93 1.60 -18.51
C ARG A 49 -36.02 1.58 -16.98
N LYS A 50 -36.32 2.75 -16.41
CA LYS A 50 -36.65 2.90 -14.99
C LYS A 50 -38.09 2.45 -14.73
N THR A 51 -38.27 1.63 -13.70
CA THR A 51 -39.57 1.12 -13.24
C THR A 51 -39.60 1.04 -11.71
N THR A 52 -40.74 0.67 -11.15
CA THR A 52 -40.93 0.55 -9.70
C THR A 52 -41.05 -0.91 -9.29
N CYS A 53 -40.28 -1.32 -8.28
CA CYS A 53 -40.35 -2.66 -7.70
C CYS A 53 -41.75 -2.91 -7.12
N LYS A 54 -42.47 -3.92 -7.63
CA LYS A 54 -43.81 -4.27 -7.15
C LYS A 54 -43.86 -4.83 -5.72
N ALA A 55 -42.72 -5.21 -5.15
CA ALA A 55 -42.65 -5.79 -3.80
C ALA A 55 -42.32 -4.75 -2.72
N CYS A 56 -41.39 -3.82 -2.96
CA CYS A 56 -40.95 -2.84 -1.96
C CYS A 56 -41.16 -1.37 -2.37
N GLY A 57 -41.60 -1.10 -3.60
CA GLY A 57 -41.86 0.27 -4.09
C GLY A 57 -40.61 1.05 -4.51
N ALA A 58 -39.41 0.49 -4.43
CA ALA A 58 -38.17 1.16 -4.84
C ALA A 58 -38.10 1.37 -6.37
N ALA A 59 -37.47 2.47 -6.81
CA ALA A 59 -37.15 2.68 -8.22
C ALA A 59 -35.99 1.75 -8.64
N ILE A 60 -36.17 1.02 -9.73
CA ILE A 60 -35.21 0.04 -10.26
C ILE A 60 -35.05 0.23 -11.77
N THR A 61 -33.87 -0.05 -12.32
CA THR A 61 -33.61 -0.02 -13.77
C THR A 61 -33.39 -1.45 -14.26
N VAL A 62 -33.90 -1.79 -15.44
CA VAL A 62 -33.64 -3.10 -16.06
C VAL A 62 -32.20 -3.12 -16.61
N PRO A 63 -31.32 -4.05 -16.19
CA PRO A 63 -29.91 -4.06 -16.58
C PRO A 63 -29.70 -4.46 -18.05
N GLU A 64 -28.65 -3.93 -18.68
CA GLU A 64 -28.10 -4.42 -19.97
C GLU A 64 -27.36 -5.76 -19.71
N GLN A 65 -27.39 -6.70 -20.66
CA GLN A 65 -26.72 -8.01 -20.50
C GLN A 65 -25.19 -7.86 -20.52
N GLY A 66 -24.47 -8.66 -19.72
CA GLY A 66 -23.02 -8.87 -19.87
C GLY A 66 -22.13 -8.52 -18.67
N GLU A 67 -22.60 -8.65 -17.43
CA GLU A 67 -21.74 -8.53 -16.24
C GLU A 67 -21.82 -9.82 -15.42
N ALA A 68 -20.67 -10.35 -14.97
CA ALA A 68 -20.62 -11.41 -13.99
C ALA A 68 -21.53 -11.07 -12.79
N GLN A 69 -22.44 -11.98 -12.44
CA GLN A 69 -23.50 -11.66 -11.48
C GLN A 69 -22.92 -11.35 -10.10
N LEU A 70 -23.22 -10.16 -9.57
CA LEU A 70 -22.83 -9.79 -8.21
C LEU A 70 -23.47 -10.75 -7.19
N ALA A 71 -22.63 -11.48 -6.46
CA ALA A 71 -23.01 -12.33 -5.34
C ALA A 71 -23.16 -11.52 -4.04
N GLY A 72 -22.57 -10.32 -3.96
CA GLY A 72 -22.64 -9.41 -2.81
C GLY A 72 -21.30 -8.72 -2.55
N ASN A 73 -21.12 -8.22 -1.34
CA ASN A 73 -19.84 -7.70 -0.87
C ASN A 73 -19.41 -8.45 0.39
N SER A 74 -18.10 -8.65 0.56
CA SER A 74 -17.52 -9.16 1.81
C SER A 74 -17.53 -8.08 2.89
N SER A 75 -17.32 -8.45 4.16
CA SER A 75 -17.23 -7.48 5.27
C SER A 75 -16.05 -6.53 5.13
N GLY A 76 -14.96 -6.97 4.50
CA GLY A 76 -13.81 -6.13 4.13
C GLY A 76 -14.01 -5.29 2.86
N GLY A 77 -15.22 -5.25 2.31
CA GLY A 77 -15.57 -4.40 1.17
C GLY A 77 -15.23 -4.96 -0.22
N SER A 78 -14.77 -6.22 -0.33
CA SER A 78 -14.53 -6.85 -1.63
C SER A 78 -15.84 -7.18 -2.34
N THR A 79 -15.95 -6.87 -3.63
CA THR A 79 -17.06 -7.31 -4.47
C THR A 79 -16.94 -8.80 -4.79
N LEU A 80 -18.02 -9.55 -4.59
CA LEU A 80 -18.10 -10.98 -4.87
C LEU A 80 -18.84 -11.19 -6.18
N TYR A 81 -18.24 -11.92 -7.11
CA TYR A 81 -18.83 -12.30 -8.39
C TYR A 81 -19.20 -13.79 -8.38
N ASN A 82 -20.33 -14.11 -9.00
CA ASN A 82 -20.81 -15.48 -9.14
C ASN A 82 -20.44 -16.05 -10.51
N HIS A 83 -19.55 -17.04 -10.52
CA HIS A 83 -19.08 -17.73 -11.73
C HIS A 83 -19.66 -19.15 -11.88
N SER A 84 -20.90 -19.38 -11.41
CA SER A 84 -21.56 -20.69 -11.49
C SER A 84 -21.98 -21.11 -12.92
N HIS A 85 -21.97 -20.18 -13.88
CA HIS A 85 -22.38 -20.43 -15.27
C HIS A 85 -21.29 -19.97 -16.23
N LYS A 86 -20.66 -20.94 -16.91
CA LYS A 86 -19.75 -20.67 -18.03
C LYS A 86 -20.55 -20.24 -19.26
N VAL A 87 -20.11 -19.17 -19.91
CA VAL A 87 -20.69 -18.68 -21.15
C VAL A 87 -20.19 -19.56 -22.29
N LYS A 88 -21.11 -20.14 -23.07
CA LYS A 88 -20.76 -20.85 -24.30
C LYS A 88 -20.55 -19.83 -25.41
N GLN A 89 -19.31 -19.39 -25.59
CA GLN A 89 -18.87 -18.67 -26.78
C GLN A 89 -18.96 -19.61 -28.00
N GLY A 90 -19.21 -19.07 -29.20
CA GLY A 90 -19.17 -19.84 -30.43
C GLY A 90 -17.76 -20.43 -30.65
N PHE A 91 -17.66 -21.59 -31.32
CA PHE A 91 -16.36 -22.22 -31.59
C PHE A 91 -15.60 -21.39 -32.63
N GLU A 92 -14.71 -20.52 -32.18
CA GLU A 92 -13.75 -19.79 -33.00
C GLU A 92 -12.34 -20.23 -32.62
N ILE A 93 -11.60 -20.76 -33.59
CA ILE A 93 -10.20 -21.14 -33.39
C ILE A 93 -9.38 -19.85 -33.32
N ALA A 94 -8.82 -19.53 -32.16
CA ALA A 94 -7.83 -18.47 -32.03
C ALA A 94 -6.56 -18.89 -32.78
N THR A 95 -6.12 -18.09 -33.75
CA THR A 95 -4.95 -18.39 -34.59
C THR A 95 -3.62 -17.93 -33.98
N GLY A 96 -3.67 -17.30 -32.79
CA GLY A 96 -2.53 -16.58 -32.22
C GLY A 96 -2.40 -15.17 -32.82
N ASP A 97 -2.02 -14.19 -31.99
CA ASP A 97 -1.53 -12.89 -32.47
C ASP A 97 0.00 -12.85 -32.39
N ASP A 98 0.66 -13.13 -33.52
CA ASP A 98 2.12 -13.19 -33.62
C ASP A 98 2.79 -11.87 -33.19
N ASP A 99 2.16 -10.72 -33.46
CA ASP A 99 2.70 -9.41 -33.11
C ASP A 99 2.62 -9.17 -31.60
N LEU A 100 1.51 -9.58 -30.97
CA LEU A 100 1.37 -9.56 -29.51
C LEU A 100 2.37 -10.51 -28.84
N ILE A 101 2.47 -11.77 -29.32
CA ILE A 101 3.39 -12.78 -28.78
C ILE A 101 4.84 -12.27 -28.81
N GLU A 102 5.28 -11.71 -29.93
CA GLU A 102 6.61 -11.12 -30.06
C GLU A 102 6.78 -9.88 -29.16
N ALA A 103 5.76 -9.04 -29.03
CA ALA A 103 5.80 -7.89 -28.15
C ALA A 103 5.92 -8.28 -26.67
N VAL A 104 5.16 -9.28 -26.22
CA VAL A 104 5.24 -9.84 -24.86
C VAL A 104 6.61 -10.48 -24.65
N SER A 105 7.12 -11.24 -25.62
CA SER A 105 8.45 -11.87 -25.54
C SER A 105 9.54 -10.82 -25.33
N ARG A 106 9.59 -9.78 -26.17
CA ARG A 106 10.57 -8.68 -26.02
C ARG A 106 10.44 -7.95 -24.68
N HIS A 107 9.22 -7.76 -24.20
CA HIS A 107 8.98 -7.13 -22.90
C HIS A 107 9.56 -7.98 -21.76
N VAL A 108 9.27 -9.29 -21.77
CA VAL A 108 9.80 -10.26 -20.81
C VAL A 108 11.33 -10.30 -20.87
N GLU A 109 11.94 -10.41 -22.04
CA GLU A 109 13.40 -10.46 -22.17
C GLU A 109 14.10 -9.21 -21.66
N LYS A 110 13.49 -8.05 -21.90
CA LYS A 110 14.04 -6.76 -21.50
C LYS A 110 13.93 -6.48 -20.00
N HIS A 111 12.83 -6.90 -19.37
CA HIS A 111 12.48 -6.49 -18.02
C HIS A 111 12.55 -7.61 -16.97
N ILE A 112 12.45 -8.86 -17.39
CA ILE A 112 12.45 -10.04 -16.52
C ILE A 112 13.69 -10.89 -16.80
N GLY A 113 13.88 -11.35 -18.03
CA GLY A 113 15.07 -12.10 -18.43
C GLY A 113 14.83 -12.96 -19.68
N ALA A 114 15.90 -13.54 -20.22
CA ALA A 114 15.86 -14.32 -21.45
C ALA A 114 14.84 -15.46 -21.37
N VAL A 115 13.99 -15.56 -22.40
CA VAL A 115 13.02 -16.65 -22.54
C VAL A 115 13.79 -17.90 -22.96
N GLU A 116 13.79 -18.91 -22.09
CA GLU A 116 14.48 -20.17 -22.35
C GLU A 116 13.68 -21.09 -23.26
N SER A 117 12.38 -21.22 -22.99
CA SER A 117 11.48 -22.08 -23.72
C SER A 117 10.04 -21.62 -23.59
N VAL A 118 9.17 -22.14 -24.45
CA VAL A 118 7.74 -21.88 -24.44
C VAL A 118 7.00 -23.20 -24.22
N PHE A 119 6.09 -23.23 -23.25
CA PHE A 119 5.18 -24.35 -23.07
C PHE A 119 3.88 -24.07 -23.82
N HIS A 120 3.72 -24.71 -24.97
CA HIS A 120 2.55 -24.53 -25.81
C HIS A 120 1.29 -25.22 -25.26
N GLU A 121 0.12 -24.64 -25.51
CA GLU A 121 -1.16 -25.31 -25.26
C GLU A 121 -1.59 -26.17 -26.46
N ILE A 122 -1.98 -27.41 -26.20
CA ILE A 122 -2.29 -28.40 -27.26
C ILE A 122 -3.69 -28.15 -27.88
N ILE A 123 -4.61 -27.50 -27.15
CA ILE A 123 -5.99 -27.24 -27.62
C ILE A 123 -6.42 -25.84 -27.14
N SER A 124 -6.71 -24.95 -28.09
CA SER A 124 -7.16 -23.57 -27.84
C SER A 124 -8.59 -23.38 -28.34
N GLU A 125 -9.56 -23.23 -27.42
CA GLU A 125 -10.98 -23.01 -27.75
C GLU A 125 -11.39 -21.52 -27.74
N THR A 126 -10.61 -20.64 -27.11
CA THR A 126 -10.99 -19.22 -26.90
C THR A 126 -9.82 -18.25 -27.06
N VAL A 127 -8.64 -18.58 -26.51
CA VAL A 127 -7.38 -17.82 -26.60
C VAL A 127 -6.19 -18.80 -26.68
N HIS A 128 -5.13 -18.47 -27.41
CA HIS A 128 -3.96 -19.34 -27.55
C HIS A 128 -2.98 -19.12 -26.38
N VAL A 129 -3.13 -19.87 -25.28
CA VAL A 129 -2.33 -19.62 -24.08
C VAL A 129 -1.00 -20.36 -24.13
N ASP A 130 0.04 -19.66 -24.55
CA ASP A 130 1.42 -20.06 -24.36
C ASP A 130 1.93 -19.64 -22.99
N ILE A 131 2.92 -20.37 -22.46
CA ILE A 131 3.62 -20.00 -21.22
C ILE A 131 5.12 -19.83 -21.52
N PHE A 132 5.60 -18.60 -21.45
CA PHE A 132 7.02 -18.29 -21.52
C PHE A 132 7.71 -18.68 -20.21
N TYR A 133 8.85 -19.35 -20.34
CA TYR A 133 9.66 -19.78 -19.21
C TYR A 133 11.00 -19.05 -19.17
N VAL A 134 11.26 -18.38 -18.04
CA VAL A 134 12.54 -17.75 -17.72
C VAL A 134 13.20 -18.51 -16.57
N LYS A 135 14.45 -18.94 -16.77
CA LYS A 135 15.23 -19.70 -15.79
C LYS A 135 15.64 -18.87 -14.56
N PRO A 136 15.87 -19.53 -13.41
CA PRO A 136 16.49 -18.92 -12.24
C PRO A 136 17.91 -18.41 -12.55
N THR A 137 18.29 -17.34 -11.86
CA THR A 137 19.67 -16.79 -11.86
C THR A 137 20.16 -16.65 -10.42
N GLN A 138 21.41 -16.20 -10.23
CA GLN A 138 21.92 -15.94 -8.87
C GLN A 138 21.16 -14.81 -8.16
N ASP A 139 20.80 -13.76 -8.89
CA ASP A 139 20.07 -12.60 -8.33
C ASP A 139 18.55 -12.85 -8.24
N ARG A 140 18.04 -13.80 -9.05
CA ARG A 140 16.64 -14.24 -9.06
C ARG A 140 16.55 -15.77 -8.91
N PRO A 141 16.63 -16.31 -7.68
CA PRO A 141 16.73 -17.76 -7.44
C PRO A 141 15.37 -18.46 -7.52
N TYR A 142 14.60 -18.21 -8.59
CA TYR A 142 13.30 -18.82 -8.84
C TYR A 142 12.96 -18.82 -10.34
N HIS A 143 12.10 -19.75 -10.76
CA HIS A 143 11.55 -19.80 -12.11
C HIS A 143 10.52 -18.68 -12.28
N THR A 144 10.43 -18.10 -13.48
CA THR A 144 9.34 -17.18 -13.82
C THR A 144 8.60 -17.73 -15.04
N LEU A 145 7.29 -17.86 -14.91
CA LEU A 145 6.35 -18.31 -15.93
C LEU A 145 5.43 -17.14 -16.27
N ILE A 146 5.23 -16.86 -17.55
CA ILE A 146 4.42 -15.74 -18.01
C ILE A 146 3.47 -16.25 -19.09
N THR A 147 2.17 -15.94 -19.00
CA THR A 147 1.25 -16.25 -20.10
C THR A 147 1.49 -15.32 -21.29
N SER A 148 1.25 -15.84 -22.48
CA SER A 148 1.15 -15.07 -23.71
C SER A 148 -0.07 -15.59 -24.45
N GLY A 149 -1.08 -14.75 -24.63
CA GLY A 149 -2.32 -15.11 -25.30
C GLY A 149 -3.58 -14.69 -24.57
N MET A 150 -3.50 -14.46 -23.25
CA MET A 150 -4.67 -13.99 -22.47
C MET A 150 -5.13 -12.61 -22.96
N ALA A 151 -4.17 -11.77 -23.38
CA ALA A 151 -4.40 -10.44 -23.92
C ALA A 151 -4.75 -10.39 -25.42
N GLU A 152 -4.90 -11.53 -26.11
CA GLU A 152 -5.37 -11.55 -27.52
C GLU A 152 -6.79 -11.02 -27.67
N ARG A 153 -7.58 -11.07 -26.59
CA ARG A 153 -8.96 -10.60 -26.53
C ARG A 153 -9.16 -9.74 -25.28
N PRO A 154 -10.00 -8.69 -25.35
CA PRO A 154 -10.34 -7.93 -24.16
C PRO A 154 -11.17 -8.80 -23.19
N MET A 155 -10.85 -8.70 -21.91
CA MET A 155 -11.67 -9.17 -20.80
C MET A 155 -12.95 -8.33 -20.67
N THR A 156 -13.96 -8.85 -19.97
CA THR A 156 -15.21 -8.13 -19.74
C THR A 156 -15.10 -7.27 -18.48
N THR A 157 -14.77 -6.00 -18.68
CA THR A 157 -14.64 -4.99 -17.60
C THR A 157 -15.96 -4.25 -17.36
N PRO A 158 -16.23 -3.79 -16.12
CA PRO A 158 -17.35 -2.89 -15.87
C PRO A 158 -17.13 -1.53 -16.55
N PRO A 159 -18.21 -0.75 -16.81
CA PRO A 159 -18.08 0.58 -17.40
C PRO A 159 -17.15 1.50 -16.58
N GLY A 160 -16.20 2.13 -17.25
CA GLY A 160 -15.19 3.00 -16.64
C GLY A 160 -13.92 2.30 -16.16
N ALA A 161 -13.75 1.01 -16.46
CA ALA A 161 -12.55 0.21 -16.19
C ALA A 161 -11.99 -0.44 -17.46
N GLU A 162 -12.27 0.13 -18.63
CA GLU A 162 -11.86 -0.39 -19.95
C GLU A 162 -10.33 -0.43 -20.13
N ASP A 163 -9.59 0.33 -19.33
CA ASP A 163 -8.13 0.33 -19.23
C ASP A 163 -7.57 -0.97 -18.63
N LEU A 164 -8.40 -1.78 -17.98
CA LEU A 164 -8.05 -3.09 -17.41
C LEU A 164 -8.43 -4.24 -18.34
N ALA A 165 -8.83 -3.97 -19.59
CA ALA A 165 -9.37 -4.98 -20.48
C ALA A 165 -8.32 -6.01 -20.94
N TYR A 166 -7.02 -5.73 -20.86
CA TYR A 166 -5.97 -6.64 -21.34
C TYR A 166 -4.98 -6.95 -20.23
N ALA A 167 -4.72 -8.24 -20.02
CA ALA A 167 -3.78 -8.69 -19.02
C ALA A 167 -3.07 -9.99 -19.41
N GLU A 168 -1.88 -10.20 -18.87
CA GLU A 168 -1.14 -11.46 -18.83
C GLU A 168 -0.82 -11.82 -17.37
N LEU A 169 -0.64 -13.11 -17.08
CA LEU A 169 -0.37 -13.61 -15.74
C LEU A 169 1.09 -13.98 -15.57
N ILE A 170 1.67 -13.61 -14.43
CA ILE A 170 3.02 -14.01 -14.01
C ILE A 170 2.91 -14.95 -12.81
N LEU A 171 3.65 -16.05 -12.85
CA LEU A 171 3.84 -16.96 -11.72
C LEU A 171 5.33 -17.20 -11.48
N CYS A 172 5.75 -17.14 -10.21
CA CYS A 172 7.10 -17.45 -9.81
C CYS A 172 7.09 -18.76 -9.00
N LEU A 173 7.99 -19.69 -9.33
CA LEU A 173 8.11 -20.97 -8.65
C LEU A 173 9.51 -21.14 -8.06
N PRO A 174 9.67 -21.84 -6.92
CA PRO A 174 10.99 -22.09 -6.33
C PRO A 174 11.95 -22.73 -7.33
N ALA A 175 13.25 -22.39 -7.30
CA ALA A 175 14.23 -22.87 -8.29
C ALA A 175 14.43 -24.40 -8.34
N ASN A 176 13.91 -25.13 -7.35
CA ASN A 176 13.88 -26.60 -7.31
C ASN A 176 12.57 -27.19 -7.85
N TRP A 177 11.63 -26.39 -8.34
CA TRP A 177 10.37 -26.88 -8.91
C TRP A 177 10.62 -27.62 -10.23
N PRO A 178 10.08 -28.84 -10.42
CA PRO A 178 10.37 -29.63 -11.60
C PRO A 178 9.53 -29.18 -12.81
N LEU A 179 10.18 -28.63 -13.84
CA LEU A 179 9.54 -28.07 -15.05
C LEU A 179 9.85 -28.84 -16.36
N SER A 180 10.12 -30.14 -16.28
CA SER A 180 10.36 -30.97 -17.46
C SER A 180 9.09 -31.66 -17.95
N GLU A 181 8.99 -31.97 -19.25
CA GLU A 181 7.87 -32.74 -19.81
C GLU A 181 7.61 -34.07 -19.07
N GLN A 182 8.68 -34.74 -18.64
CA GLN A 182 8.57 -35.98 -17.86
C GLN A 182 8.01 -35.73 -16.47
N ALA A 183 8.35 -34.61 -15.82
CA ALA A 183 7.83 -34.23 -14.51
C ALA A 183 6.35 -33.84 -14.56
N PHE A 184 5.89 -33.25 -15.68
CA PHE A 184 4.49 -32.89 -15.89
C PHE A 184 3.53 -34.07 -15.99
N LYS A 185 4.03 -35.32 -16.02
CA LYS A 185 3.20 -36.53 -15.88
C LYS A 185 2.64 -36.71 -14.47
N GLU A 186 3.22 -36.04 -13.48
CA GLU A 186 2.75 -36.03 -12.10
C GLU A 186 1.99 -34.73 -11.82
N GLU A 187 0.72 -34.85 -11.42
CA GLU A 187 -0.14 -33.67 -11.18
C GLU A 187 0.43 -32.74 -10.11
N ALA A 188 1.10 -33.28 -9.09
CA ALA A 188 1.79 -32.51 -8.04
C ALA A 188 2.83 -31.50 -8.58
N ASN A 189 3.35 -31.73 -9.78
CA ASN A 189 4.29 -30.84 -10.46
C ASN A 189 3.60 -29.95 -11.51
N TYR A 190 2.52 -30.42 -12.11
CA TYR A 190 1.84 -29.80 -13.25
C TYR A 190 0.73 -28.81 -12.86
N TRP A 191 0.13 -28.97 -11.67
CA TRP A 191 -1.00 -28.15 -11.23
C TRP A 191 -0.77 -26.63 -11.37
N PRO A 192 0.43 -26.04 -11.14
CA PRO A 192 0.58 -24.59 -11.29
C PRO A 192 0.41 -24.14 -12.74
N LEU A 193 0.98 -24.89 -13.70
CA LEU A 193 0.83 -24.61 -15.13
C LEU A 193 -0.62 -24.84 -15.59
N ARG A 194 -1.28 -25.88 -15.05
CA ARG A 194 -2.71 -26.11 -15.29
C ARG A 194 -3.54 -24.90 -14.84
N TRP A 195 -3.27 -24.36 -13.65
CA TRP A 195 -3.96 -23.18 -13.13
C TRP A 195 -3.70 -21.93 -13.96
N MET A 196 -2.47 -21.67 -14.42
CA MET A 196 -2.20 -20.55 -15.32
C MET A 196 -3.07 -20.62 -16.58
N LYS A 197 -3.18 -21.80 -17.20
CA LYS A 197 -4.04 -22.01 -18.38
C LYS A 197 -5.52 -21.86 -18.05
N ILE A 198 -5.98 -22.33 -16.89
CA ILE A 198 -7.38 -22.14 -16.46
C ILE A 198 -7.69 -20.66 -16.29
N LEU A 199 -6.83 -19.92 -15.58
CA LEU A 199 -7.04 -18.52 -15.27
C LEU A 199 -6.92 -17.62 -16.51
N ALA A 200 -6.00 -17.90 -17.43
CA ALA A 200 -5.90 -17.15 -18.68
C ALA A 200 -7.18 -17.20 -19.54
N ARG A 201 -7.96 -18.29 -19.44
CA ARG A 201 -9.25 -18.43 -20.12
C ARG A 201 -10.44 -17.92 -19.30
N PHE A 202 -10.27 -17.78 -18.00
CA PHE A 202 -11.35 -17.52 -17.06
C PHE A 202 -12.13 -16.22 -17.35
N PRO A 203 -11.49 -15.07 -17.63
CA PRO A 203 -12.20 -13.84 -18.01
C PRO A 203 -13.14 -14.03 -19.20
N HIS A 204 -12.67 -14.77 -20.21
CA HIS A 204 -13.38 -15.01 -21.46
C HIS A 204 -14.51 -16.03 -21.32
N ASP A 205 -14.29 -17.06 -20.49
CA ASP A 205 -15.26 -18.11 -20.20
C ASP A 205 -16.42 -17.63 -19.32
N TYR A 206 -16.18 -16.63 -18.46
CA TYR A 206 -17.13 -16.20 -17.44
C TYR A 206 -17.60 -14.75 -17.58
N GLU A 207 -17.25 -14.07 -18.69
CA GLU A 207 -17.55 -12.66 -18.92
C GLU A 207 -17.18 -11.80 -17.71
N THR A 208 -15.91 -11.91 -17.31
CA THR A 208 -15.34 -11.20 -16.17
C THR A 208 -13.97 -10.64 -16.53
N PHE A 209 -13.28 -10.07 -15.55
CA PHE A 209 -11.94 -9.52 -15.72
C PHE A 209 -11.09 -9.78 -14.48
N PHE A 210 -9.78 -9.77 -14.67
CA PHE A 210 -8.83 -9.77 -13.57
C PHE A 210 -8.19 -8.40 -13.40
N THR A 211 -8.02 -8.02 -12.15
CA THR A 211 -7.23 -6.86 -11.76
C THR A 211 -6.65 -7.11 -10.37
N VAL A 212 -5.78 -6.21 -9.93
CA VAL A 212 -5.19 -6.22 -8.59
C VAL A 212 -6.28 -6.37 -7.53
N SER A 213 -6.00 -7.17 -6.50
CA SER A 213 -6.88 -7.54 -5.38
C SER A 213 -7.94 -8.60 -5.66
N HIS A 214 -8.16 -9.01 -6.92
CA HIS A 214 -9.06 -10.14 -7.21
C HIS A 214 -8.49 -11.44 -6.65
N THR A 215 -9.39 -12.29 -6.13
CA THR A 215 -9.04 -13.60 -5.54
C THR A 215 -9.87 -14.71 -6.17
N ILE A 216 -9.22 -15.81 -6.58
CA ILE A 216 -9.86 -16.98 -7.18
C ILE A 216 -9.55 -18.22 -6.30
N PRO A 217 -10.55 -18.79 -5.59
CA PRO A 217 -10.35 -20.00 -4.81
C PRO A 217 -10.23 -21.24 -5.70
N GLY A 218 -9.62 -22.30 -5.17
CA GLY A 218 -9.44 -23.59 -5.86
C GLY A 218 -10.73 -24.33 -6.23
N GLY A 219 -11.85 -23.97 -5.62
CA GLY A 219 -13.15 -24.57 -5.87
C GLY A 219 -14.31 -23.77 -5.26
N ASN A 220 -15.53 -24.32 -5.38
CA ASN A 220 -16.70 -23.84 -4.67
C ASN A 220 -17.44 -25.05 -4.06
N PRO A 221 -17.27 -25.33 -2.75
CA PRO A 221 -16.59 -24.51 -1.75
C PRO A 221 -15.06 -24.39 -1.96
N PRO A 222 -14.40 -23.35 -1.41
CA PRO A 222 -12.95 -23.20 -1.50
C PRO A 222 -12.21 -24.41 -0.95
N GLU A 223 -11.21 -24.89 -1.69
CA GLU A 223 -10.38 -26.07 -1.39
C GLU A 223 -8.93 -25.85 -1.87
N GLU A 224 -7.99 -26.65 -1.37
CA GLU A 224 -6.60 -26.62 -1.84
C GLU A 224 -6.49 -27.00 -3.33
N PHE A 225 -5.49 -26.45 -4.02
CA PHE A 225 -5.31 -26.66 -5.46
C PHE A 225 -4.92 -28.09 -5.86
N ASP A 226 -4.18 -28.75 -4.98
CA ASP A 226 -3.72 -30.13 -5.11
C ASP A 226 -3.34 -30.66 -3.70
N PRO A 227 -3.51 -31.96 -3.40
CA PRO A 227 -3.12 -32.52 -2.10
C PRO A 227 -1.64 -32.34 -1.71
N SER A 228 -0.75 -32.00 -2.66
CA SER A 228 0.66 -31.72 -2.43
C SER A 228 0.97 -30.30 -1.92
N THR A 229 -0.01 -29.40 -1.89
CA THR A 229 0.17 -28.00 -1.47
C THR A 229 -0.92 -27.56 -0.48
N PRO A 230 -0.58 -26.74 0.52
CA PRO A 230 -1.59 -26.11 1.39
C PRO A 230 -2.25 -24.88 0.73
N MET A 231 -1.83 -24.50 -0.47
CA MET A 231 -2.37 -23.33 -1.18
C MET A 231 -3.74 -23.65 -1.77
N GLY A 232 -4.70 -22.72 -1.61
CA GLY A 232 -6.08 -22.92 -2.07
C GLY A 232 -6.73 -21.68 -2.68
N CYS A 233 -5.99 -20.58 -2.82
CA CYS A 233 -6.49 -19.38 -3.47
C CYS A 233 -5.38 -18.63 -4.20
N TRP A 234 -5.70 -18.07 -5.37
CA TRP A 234 -4.85 -17.14 -6.09
C TRP A 234 -5.31 -15.73 -5.79
N MET A 235 -4.40 -14.85 -5.40
CA MET A 235 -4.63 -13.41 -5.36
C MET A 235 -3.79 -12.73 -6.44
N PHE A 236 -4.41 -11.86 -7.22
CA PHE A 236 -3.69 -11.06 -8.20
C PHE A 236 -3.13 -9.80 -7.54
N VAL A 237 -1.82 -9.61 -7.65
CA VAL A 237 -1.11 -8.45 -7.10
C VAL A 237 -0.16 -7.85 -8.15
N PRO A 238 0.31 -6.61 -7.98
CA PRO A 238 1.37 -6.08 -8.83
C PRO A 238 2.63 -6.96 -8.73
N PRO A 239 3.38 -7.16 -9.81
CA PRO A 239 4.54 -8.03 -9.83
C PRO A 239 5.77 -7.32 -9.23
N ILE A 240 5.67 -6.91 -7.95
CA ILE A 240 6.61 -6.07 -7.20
C ILE A 240 8.04 -6.62 -7.08
N MET A 241 8.22 -7.91 -7.39
CA MET A 241 9.53 -8.54 -7.47
C MET A 241 10.33 -8.14 -8.71
N PHE A 242 9.70 -7.48 -9.68
CA PHE A 242 10.32 -6.91 -10.86
C PHE A 242 10.20 -5.39 -10.86
N ALA A 243 11.05 -4.71 -11.63
CA ALA A 243 10.97 -3.26 -11.81
C ALA A 243 9.59 -2.85 -12.34
N GLU A 244 9.08 -1.67 -11.95
CA GLU A 244 7.76 -1.17 -12.38
C GLU A 244 7.56 -1.18 -13.90
N ALA A 245 8.65 -0.99 -14.67
CA ALA A 245 8.61 -1.07 -16.13
C ALA A 245 8.27 -2.48 -16.69
N ALA A 246 8.27 -3.51 -15.85
CA ALA A 246 7.83 -4.86 -16.21
C ALA A 246 6.32 -5.05 -16.06
N TRP A 247 5.63 -4.17 -15.33
CA TRP A 247 4.26 -4.40 -14.87
C TRP A 247 3.22 -4.17 -15.98
N GLU A 248 3.55 -3.37 -16.98
CA GLU A 248 2.65 -3.01 -18.06
C GLU A 248 3.44 -2.86 -19.37
N MET A 249 2.77 -3.11 -20.50
CA MET A 249 3.29 -2.78 -21.83
C MET A 249 2.19 -2.22 -22.72
N GLU A 250 2.58 -1.37 -23.68
CA GLU A 250 1.68 -0.86 -24.70
C GLU A 250 1.72 -1.76 -25.94
N HIS A 251 0.54 -2.15 -26.42
CA HIS A 251 0.38 -2.91 -27.65
C HIS A 251 -0.92 -2.50 -28.36
N ASP A 252 -0.82 -2.15 -29.65
CA ASP A 252 -1.93 -1.70 -30.50
C ASP A 252 -2.87 -0.63 -29.87
N GLY A 253 -2.29 0.30 -29.09
CA GLY A 253 -3.05 1.36 -28.43
C GLY A 253 -3.81 0.93 -27.18
N HIS A 254 -3.54 -0.28 -26.69
CA HIS A 254 -4.03 -0.83 -25.45
C HIS A 254 -2.88 -1.10 -24.47
N THR A 255 -3.15 -0.91 -23.19
CA THR A 255 -2.24 -1.28 -22.10
C THR A 255 -2.50 -2.72 -21.71
N VAL A 256 -1.46 -3.56 -21.78
CA VAL A 256 -1.48 -4.95 -21.29
C VAL A 256 -0.86 -4.98 -19.90
N HIS A 257 -1.65 -5.37 -18.90
CA HIS A 257 -1.24 -5.46 -17.49
C HIS A 257 -0.68 -6.83 -17.15
N PHE A 258 0.50 -6.90 -16.52
CA PHE A 258 1.06 -8.14 -16.00
C PHE A 258 0.66 -8.32 -14.53
N LEU A 259 -0.19 -9.31 -14.26
CA LEU A 259 -0.70 -9.60 -12.92
C LEU A 259 0.05 -10.78 -12.29
N TYR A 260 0.65 -10.57 -11.12
CA TYR A 260 1.30 -11.66 -10.39
C TYR A 260 0.27 -12.53 -9.67
N MET A 261 0.33 -13.84 -9.91
CA MET A 261 -0.45 -14.87 -9.24
C MET A 261 0.20 -15.21 -7.89
N LEU A 262 -0.23 -14.56 -6.81
CA LEU A 262 0.24 -14.85 -5.46
C LEU A 262 -0.59 -15.98 -4.84
N PRO A 263 0.01 -17.13 -4.45
CA PRO A 263 -0.72 -18.20 -3.79
C PRO A 263 -0.99 -17.86 -2.33
N LEU A 264 -2.23 -18.11 -1.89
CA LEU A 264 -2.72 -17.91 -0.54
C LEU A 264 -3.24 -19.23 0.06
N HIS A 265 -3.09 -19.35 1.38
CA HIS A 265 -3.89 -20.29 2.17
C HIS A 265 -5.34 -19.82 2.22
N LEU A 266 -6.27 -20.75 2.43
CA LEU A 266 -7.70 -20.43 2.54
C LEU A 266 -7.99 -19.44 3.68
N GLU A 267 -7.29 -19.55 4.81
CA GLU A 267 -7.43 -18.62 5.95
C GLU A 267 -6.88 -17.22 5.67
N GLU A 268 -5.86 -17.10 4.81
CA GLU A 268 -5.31 -15.81 4.37
C GLU A 268 -6.25 -15.12 3.39
N MET A 269 -6.87 -15.89 2.48
CA MET A 269 -7.98 -15.42 1.64
C MET A 269 -9.14 -14.93 2.51
N GLU A 270 -9.55 -15.69 3.53
CA GLU A 270 -10.60 -15.25 4.45
C GLU A 270 -10.23 -13.96 5.17
N PHE A 271 -8.98 -13.81 5.60
CA PHE A 271 -8.50 -12.58 6.21
C PHE A 271 -8.63 -11.40 5.25
N LYS A 272 -8.18 -11.54 3.99
CA LYS A 272 -8.37 -10.53 2.94
C LYS A 272 -9.84 -10.17 2.74
N LEU A 273 -10.72 -11.16 2.69
CA LEU A 273 -12.16 -10.92 2.54
C LEU A 273 -12.76 -10.19 3.76
N LYS A 274 -12.20 -10.40 4.95
CA LYS A 274 -12.68 -9.78 6.20
C LYS A 274 -12.10 -8.38 6.45
N GLN A 275 -10.81 -8.17 6.20
CA GLN A 275 -10.07 -6.96 6.57
C GLN A 275 -9.75 -6.05 5.37
N GLY A 276 -9.79 -6.56 4.14
CA GLY A 276 -9.47 -5.82 2.92
C GLY A 276 -8.16 -6.27 2.29
N TYR A 277 -7.92 -5.76 1.08
CA TYR A 277 -6.73 -6.06 0.28
C TYR A 277 -5.45 -5.54 0.93
N ASP A 278 -5.41 -4.24 1.24
CA ASP A 278 -4.22 -3.55 1.76
C ASP A 278 -3.68 -4.22 3.03
N GLU A 279 -4.56 -4.48 4.01
CA GLU A 279 -4.20 -5.16 5.27
C GLU A 279 -3.67 -6.59 5.03
N ALA A 280 -4.22 -7.31 4.05
CA ALA A 280 -3.74 -8.65 3.72
C ALA A 280 -2.37 -8.61 3.04
N THR A 281 -2.15 -7.68 2.11
CA THR A 281 -0.85 -7.51 1.46
C THR A 281 0.22 -7.01 2.40
N ASP A 282 -0.09 -6.03 3.26
CA ASP A 282 0.82 -5.52 4.27
C ASP A 282 1.22 -6.65 5.21
N ARG A 283 0.25 -7.42 5.70
CA ARG A 283 0.53 -8.56 6.57
C ARG A 283 1.37 -9.64 5.87
N LEU A 284 1.10 -9.96 4.61
CA LEU A 284 1.90 -10.94 3.86
C LEU A 284 3.35 -10.45 3.66
N MET A 285 3.54 -9.17 3.34
CA MET A 285 4.87 -8.58 3.15
C MET A 285 5.64 -8.40 4.47
N ASP A 286 4.93 -8.15 5.58
CA ASP A 286 5.49 -8.13 6.94
C ASP A 286 5.73 -9.54 7.52
N SER A 287 5.24 -10.57 6.85
CA SER A 287 5.40 -11.95 7.28
C SER A 287 6.50 -12.67 6.51
N PHE A 288 6.60 -12.41 5.21
CA PHE A 288 7.37 -13.23 4.29
C PHE A 288 8.21 -12.36 3.35
N SER A 289 9.44 -12.77 3.11
CA SER A 289 10.23 -12.27 1.98
C SER A 289 9.63 -12.73 0.65
N THR A 290 10.00 -12.07 -0.44
CA THR A 290 9.58 -12.44 -1.80
C THR A 290 9.85 -13.91 -2.14
N VAL A 291 10.97 -14.48 -1.68
CA VAL A 291 11.33 -15.89 -1.93
C VAL A 291 10.47 -16.85 -1.10
N GLU A 292 10.02 -16.43 0.08
CA GLU A 292 9.10 -17.22 0.89
C GLU A 292 7.68 -17.15 0.32
N LEU A 293 7.23 -16.00 -0.22
CA LEU A 293 5.91 -15.84 -0.83
C LEU A 293 5.67 -16.71 -2.07
N ILE A 294 6.73 -17.08 -2.79
CA ILE A 294 6.67 -17.96 -3.96
C ILE A 294 6.74 -19.44 -3.58
N ASP A 295 7.02 -19.78 -2.32
CA ASP A 295 7.09 -21.16 -1.87
C ASP A 295 5.69 -21.75 -1.75
N MET A 296 5.39 -22.71 -2.62
CA MET A 296 4.11 -23.41 -2.68
C MET A 296 3.86 -24.32 -1.48
N GLN A 297 4.81 -24.42 -0.54
CA GLN A 297 4.71 -25.15 0.72
C GLN A 297 4.86 -24.25 1.95
N ARG A 298 4.93 -22.92 1.79
CA ARG A 298 5.07 -22.00 2.94
C ARG A 298 3.92 -22.19 3.94
N PRO A 299 4.16 -22.00 5.25
CA PRO A 299 3.07 -21.88 6.21
C PRO A 299 2.26 -20.60 5.93
N SER A 300 1.04 -20.53 6.48
CA SER A 300 0.27 -19.29 6.49
C SER A 300 0.90 -18.27 7.44
N PHE A 301 0.57 -16.98 7.30
CA PHE A 301 1.01 -15.99 8.31
C PHE A 301 0.44 -16.30 9.70
N TYR A 302 -0.73 -16.94 9.83
CA TYR A 302 -1.26 -17.38 11.12
C TYR A 302 -0.41 -18.48 11.76
N GLN A 303 0.02 -19.45 10.96
CA GLN A 303 0.91 -20.53 11.40
C GLN A 303 2.30 -19.97 11.75
N LEU A 304 2.81 -19.03 10.95
CA LEU A 304 4.09 -18.36 11.20
C LEU A 304 4.04 -17.52 12.49
N GLU A 305 2.96 -16.78 12.71
CA GLU A 305 2.68 -16.04 13.95
C GLU A 305 2.59 -16.95 15.16
N ALA A 306 1.83 -18.05 15.04
CA ALA A 306 1.72 -19.05 16.10
C ALA A 306 3.08 -19.70 16.42
N SER A 307 4.00 -19.76 15.45
CA SER A 307 5.38 -20.23 15.64
C SER A 307 6.35 -19.16 16.17
N GLY A 308 5.97 -17.88 16.15
CA GLY A 308 6.78 -16.74 16.61
C GLY A 308 7.88 -16.26 15.64
N GLN A 309 7.71 -16.39 14.31
CA GLN A 309 8.79 -16.23 13.31
C GLN A 309 8.64 -15.09 12.25
N LEU A 310 7.76 -14.08 12.43
CA LEU A 310 7.49 -12.98 11.45
C LEU A 310 8.68 -12.04 11.08
N ARG A 311 8.66 -11.42 9.87
CA ARG A 311 9.78 -10.67 9.23
C ARG A 311 9.38 -9.29 8.61
N ALA A 312 9.87 -8.18 9.16
CA ALA A 312 9.53 -6.77 8.79
C ALA A 312 10.09 -6.17 7.45
N ALA A 313 9.27 -5.38 6.67
CA ALA A 313 9.51 -4.03 6.01
C ALA A 313 9.56 -3.69 4.44
N HIS A 314 8.87 -2.58 4.00
CA HIS A 314 9.12 -1.46 2.98
C HIS A 314 8.65 -1.36 1.48
N GLN A 315 7.88 -0.29 1.10
CA GLN A 315 8.20 0.73 0.04
C GLN A 315 7.20 1.94 -0.03
N GLY A 316 7.65 3.16 0.33
CA GLY A 316 6.91 4.43 0.15
C GLY A 316 6.49 5.11 1.46
N ILE A 317 6.48 6.46 1.51
CA ILE A 317 6.04 7.18 2.72
C ILE A 317 4.53 7.37 2.63
N ILE A 318 3.77 6.69 3.48
CA ILE A 318 2.32 6.85 3.52
C ILE A 318 2.00 8.23 4.10
N VAL A 319 1.28 9.04 3.33
CA VAL A 319 0.78 10.34 3.76
C VAL A 319 -0.73 10.36 3.77
N ARG A 320 -1.30 10.94 4.82
CA ARG A 320 -2.74 11.10 5.00
C ARG A 320 -3.11 12.57 4.99
N CYS A 321 -4.01 12.95 4.09
CA CYS A 321 -4.60 14.26 4.02
C CYS A 321 -5.79 14.40 4.99
N SER A 322 -6.07 15.61 5.44
CA SER A 322 -7.23 15.93 6.27
C SER A 322 -8.58 15.70 5.56
N CYS A 323 -8.60 15.64 4.23
CA CYS A 323 -9.80 15.24 3.48
C CYS A 323 -10.06 13.73 3.51
N GLY A 324 -9.24 12.96 4.23
CA GLY A 324 -9.36 11.51 4.38
C GLY A 324 -8.57 10.69 3.37
N GLU A 325 -7.93 11.34 2.39
CA GLU A 325 -7.13 10.67 1.37
C GLU A 325 -5.81 10.16 1.94
N THR A 326 -5.47 8.90 1.70
CA THR A 326 -4.18 8.30 2.08
C THR A 326 -3.49 7.80 0.83
N TYR A 327 -2.20 8.11 0.66
CA TYR A 327 -1.44 7.66 -0.50
C TYR A 327 0.05 7.60 -0.18
N ALA A 328 0.77 6.70 -0.85
CA ALA A 328 2.22 6.65 -0.80
C ALA A 328 2.82 7.79 -1.62
N VAL A 329 3.89 8.38 -1.12
CA VAL A 329 4.71 9.35 -1.85
C VAL A 329 6.16 8.91 -1.89
N GLU A 330 6.85 9.34 -2.93
CA GLU A 330 8.23 8.95 -3.17
C GLU A 330 9.12 9.44 -2.02
N THR A 331 10.09 8.61 -1.61
CA THR A 331 11.00 8.92 -0.51
C THR A 331 11.82 10.20 -0.74
N LYS A 332 12.04 10.61 -2.00
CA LYS A 332 12.69 11.90 -2.33
C LYS A 332 11.85 13.13 -1.96
N GLN A 333 10.54 12.97 -1.80
CA GLN A 333 9.62 14.01 -1.35
C GLN A 333 9.58 14.14 0.18
N ALA A 334 10.32 13.29 0.90
CA ALA A 334 10.49 13.36 2.35
C ALA A 334 10.83 14.78 2.81
N GLY A 335 10.04 15.28 3.75
CA GLY A 335 10.22 16.57 4.39
C GLY A 335 9.75 17.76 3.55
N GLN A 336 9.00 17.51 2.48
CA GLN A 336 8.39 18.53 1.63
C GLN A 336 6.88 18.62 1.86
N THR A 337 6.30 19.76 1.50
CA THR A 337 4.86 19.98 1.51
C THR A 337 4.35 19.99 0.08
N ILE A 338 3.50 19.03 -0.22
CA ILE A 338 2.96 18.79 -1.56
C ILE A 338 1.45 19.07 -1.56
N PRO A 339 0.86 19.49 -2.70
CA PRO A 339 -0.59 19.60 -2.79
C PRO A 339 -1.22 18.20 -2.76
N CYS A 340 -2.30 18.04 -1.99
CA CYS A 340 -3.09 16.82 -1.99
C CYS A 340 -3.64 16.55 -3.39
N ARG A 341 -3.43 15.33 -3.90
CA ARG A 341 -3.90 14.92 -5.24
C ARG A 341 -5.41 15.08 -5.42
N LYS A 342 -6.19 15.00 -4.34
CA LYS A 342 -7.65 15.09 -4.35
C LYS A 342 -8.20 16.49 -4.13
N CYS A 343 -7.77 17.17 -3.06
CA CYS A 343 -8.39 18.42 -2.62
C CYS A 343 -7.47 19.64 -2.78
N GLY A 344 -6.25 19.46 -3.27
CA GLY A 344 -5.24 20.52 -3.41
C GLY A 344 -4.69 21.07 -2.09
N GLN A 345 -5.22 20.65 -0.93
CA GLN A 345 -4.76 21.11 0.37
C GLN A 345 -3.31 20.65 0.61
N PRO A 346 -2.47 21.48 1.23
CA PRO A 346 -1.07 21.13 1.48
C PRO A 346 -0.96 19.96 2.47
N VAL A 347 -0.27 18.90 2.04
CA VAL A 347 0.05 17.67 2.79
C VAL A 347 1.54 17.63 3.00
N TYR A 348 1.96 17.43 4.25
CA TYR A 348 3.36 17.28 4.59
C TYR A 348 3.79 15.82 4.49
N VAL A 349 4.90 15.58 3.81
CA VAL A 349 5.52 14.26 3.67
C VAL A 349 6.51 14.04 4.81
N SER A 350 6.24 13.07 5.68
CA SER A 350 7.14 12.72 6.78
C SER A 350 8.53 12.33 6.26
N CYS A 351 9.59 12.64 7.01
CA CYS A 351 10.96 12.25 6.67
C CYS A 351 11.65 11.40 7.74
N SER A 352 10.89 10.68 8.55
CA SER A 352 11.48 9.87 9.62
C SER A 352 12.35 8.75 9.06
N THR A 353 13.55 8.59 9.63
CA THR A 353 14.49 7.52 9.29
C THR A 353 13.92 6.16 9.69
N LEU A 354 13.17 6.11 10.79
CA LEU A 354 12.47 4.90 11.27
C LEU A 354 11.40 4.46 10.26
N ALA A 355 10.56 5.40 9.83
CA ALA A 355 9.52 5.16 8.83
C ALA A 355 10.07 4.87 7.43
N LEU A 356 11.35 5.12 7.16
CA LEU A 356 12.00 4.92 5.86
C LEU A 356 12.89 3.67 5.80
N SER A 357 13.36 3.18 6.94
CA SER A 357 14.30 2.05 7.00
C SER A 357 13.72 0.82 7.71
N GLY A 358 12.65 0.97 8.50
CA GLY A 358 11.98 -0.14 9.19
C GLY A 358 12.86 -0.78 10.26
N LYS A 359 14.05 -0.21 10.47
CA LYS A 359 15.03 -0.61 11.47
C LYS A 359 15.02 0.43 12.57
N HIS A 360 14.61 -0.01 13.75
CA HIS A 360 14.78 0.75 14.96
C HIS A 360 16.26 0.70 15.39
N PRO A 361 16.91 1.82 15.74
CA PRO A 361 18.18 1.78 16.45
C PRO A 361 18.02 1.00 17.75
N ASP A 362 19.00 0.17 18.09
CA ASP A 362 18.98 -0.60 19.33
C ASP A 362 18.82 0.34 20.54
N GLY A 363 17.68 0.23 21.22
CA GLY A 363 17.47 0.81 22.54
C GLY A 363 16.47 1.96 22.66
N ALA A 364 16.00 2.62 21.60
CA ALA A 364 14.91 3.61 21.72
C ALA A 364 14.24 3.88 20.36
N ALA A 365 12.98 3.46 20.22
CA ALA A 365 12.14 3.75 19.08
C ALA A 365 11.01 4.69 19.51
N ALA A 366 10.86 5.83 18.83
CA ALA A 366 9.67 6.65 18.96
C ALA A 366 8.46 5.91 18.39
N SER A 367 7.35 5.86 19.14
CA SER A 367 6.11 5.22 18.68
C SER A 367 5.45 6.02 17.54
N HIS A 368 5.55 7.35 17.59
CA HIS A 368 5.01 8.25 16.57
C HIS A 368 6.08 9.30 16.20
N PRO A 369 7.00 9.02 15.26
CA PRO A 369 8.06 9.96 14.93
C PRO A 369 7.49 11.24 14.31
N ALA A 370 8.02 12.40 14.74
CA ALA A 370 7.57 13.71 14.28
C ALA A 370 7.79 13.93 12.77
N GLY A 371 8.87 13.37 12.22
CA GLY A 371 9.11 13.37 10.78
C GLY A 371 9.34 14.75 10.18
N VAL A 372 9.78 15.74 10.98
CA VAL A 372 9.84 17.15 10.57
C VAL A 372 11.25 17.56 10.12
N ARG A 373 11.35 18.16 8.92
CA ARG A 373 12.59 18.80 8.47
C ARG A 373 12.81 20.14 9.17
N MET A 374 13.94 20.26 9.85
CA MET A 374 14.30 21.41 10.68
C MET A 374 15.03 22.51 9.90
N SER A 375 14.71 23.78 10.20
CA SER A 375 15.50 24.98 9.89
C SER A 375 16.35 25.41 11.09
N LEU A 376 17.68 25.31 10.97
CA LEU A 376 18.62 25.71 12.03
C LEU A 376 18.51 27.19 12.38
N PHE A 377 18.35 28.05 11.37
CA PHE A 377 18.20 29.49 11.58
C PHE A 377 16.97 29.80 12.45
N ARG A 378 15.85 29.12 12.19
CA ARG A 378 14.62 29.29 12.97
C ARG A 378 14.80 28.82 14.40
N TYR A 379 15.40 27.65 14.61
CA TYR A 379 15.66 27.13 15.94
C TYR A 379 16.50 28.10 16.78
N TYR A 380 17.58 28.62 16.22
CA TYR A 380 18.44 29.58 16.92
C TYR A 380 17.80 30.97 17.07
N ALA A 381 16.80 31.33 16.27
CA ALA A 381 16.01 32.53 16.52
C ALA A 381 15.17 32.41 17.81
N TYR A 382 14.72 31.19 18.17
CA TYR A 382 14.03 30.90 19.43
C TYR A 382 14.99 30.62 20.59
N ARG A 383 16.16 30.02 20.31
CA ARG A 383 17.16 29.61 21.31
C ARG A 383 18.55 30.19 20.99
N PRO A 384 18.71 31.53 20.91
CA PRO A 384 19.98 32.14 20.50
C PRO A 384 21.10 31.88 21.50
N ILE A 385 20.76 31.76 22.79
CA ILE A 385 21.71 31.45 23.87
C ILE A 385 22.46 30.15 23.57
N GLU A 386 21.77 29.10 23.09
CA GLU A 386 22.43 27.82 22.78
C GLU A 386 23.53 27.96 21.73
N TYR A 387 23.35 28.81 20.72
CA TYR A 387 24.39 29.06 19.71
C TYR A 387 25.53 29.93 20.25
N LEU A 388 25.19 30.96 21.02
CA LEU A 388 26.17 31.88 21.61
C LEU A 388 27.10 31.18 22.60
N TRP A 389 26.63 30.15 23.32
CA TRP A 389 27.44 29.29 24.18
C TRP A 389 28.60 28.61 23.46
N TRP A 390 28.45 28.31 22.16
CA TRP A 390 29.54 27.73 21.36
C TRP A 390 30.38 28.80 20.66
N LEU A 391 29.72 29.83 20.12
CA LEU A 391 30.38 30.85 19.31
C LEU A 391 31.32 31.75 20.13
N ILE A 392 30.87 32.20 21.32
CA ILE A 392 31.63 33.16 22.12
C ILE A 392 32.97 32.56 22.59
N PRO A 393 33.02 31.34 23.19
CA PRO A 393 34.29 30.73 23.58
C PRO A 393 35.17 30.39 22.38
N LEU A 394 34.58 29.95 21.26
CA LEU A 394 35.32 29.65 20.04
C LEU A 394 36.05 30.88 19.50
N LEU A 395 35.35 32.02 19.37
CA LEU A 395 35.96 33.27 18.91
C LEU A 395 37.03 33.78 19.88
N LEU A 396 36.81 33.62 21.19
CA LEU A 396 37.80 33.97 22.21
C LEU A 396 39.10 33.15 22.05
N PHE A 397 39.00 31.83 21.91
CA PHE A 397 40.17 30.97 21.77
C PHE A 397 40.90 31.15 20.44
N LEU A 398 40.18 31.42 19.34
CA LEU A 398 40.79 31.78 18.06
C LEU A 398 41.57 33.10 18.16
N ALA A 399 41.00 34.12 18.81
CA ALA A 399 41.67 35.40 19.04
C ALA A 399 42.94 35.24 19.91
N LEU A 400 42.85 34.50 21.01
CA LEU A 400 44.02 34.19 21.86
C LEU A 400 45.08 33.35 21.14
N GLY A 401 44.66 32.47 20.22
CA GLY A 401 45.54 31.66 19.37
C GLY A 401 46.38 32.49 18.42
N GLY A 402 45.78 33.51 17.81
CA GLY A 402 46.46 34.43 16.90
C GLY A 402 47.27 35.53 17.57
N LEU A 403 46.85 35.98 18.77
CA LEU A 403 47.45 37.14 19.45
C LEU A 403 48.43 36.78 20.57
N LEU A 404 48.27 35.62 21.23
CA LEU A 404 49.05 35.26 22.42
C LEU A 404 49.89 34.01 22.20
N HIS A 405 49.27 32.88 21.85
CA HIS A 405 49.97 31.60 21.72
C HIS A 405 49.14 30.57 20.94
N TRP A 406 49.77 29.85 20.00
CA TRP A 406 49.11 28.84 19.17
C TRP A 406 48.42 27.72 19.98
N GLY A 407 48.88 27.47 21.22
CA GLY A 407 48.27 26.51 22.13
C GLY A 407 46.77 26.75 22.43
N PHE A 408 46.27 27.98 22.29
CA PHE A 408 44.83 28.28 22.41
C PHE A 408 44.00 27.76 21.22
N LEU A 409 44.63 27.33 20.12
CA LEU A 409 43.93 26.67 19.01
C LEU A 409 43.46 25.25 19.37
N VAL A 410 44.07 24.61 20.37
CA VAL A 410 43.66 23.28 20.84
C VAL A 410 42.24 23.29 21.44
N PRO A 411 41.91 24.15 22.43
CA PRO A 411 40.53 24.25 22.92
C PRO A 411 39.55 24.77 21.86
N ALA A 412 39.99 25.65 20.94
CA ALA A 412 39.16 26.05 19.80
C ALA A 412 38.78 24.84 18.92
N ALA A 413 39.74 23.97 18.61
CA ALA A 413 39.49 22.74 17.85
C ALA A 413 38.58 21.77 18.60
N LEU A 414 38.74 21.63 19.92
CA LEU A 414 37.88 20.79 20.75
C LEU A 414 36.42 21.28 20.82
N LEU A 415 36.18 22.60 20.72
CA LEU A 415 34.84 23.18 20.67
C LEU A 415 34.17 23.01 19.30
N LEU A 416 34.94 22.95 18.21
CA LEU A 416 34.40 22.80 16.85
C LEU A 416 33.68 21.47 16.64
N VAL A 417 34.17 20.39 17.25
CA VAL A 417 33.59 19.04 17.09
C VAL A 417 32.13 18.95 17.63
N PRO A 418 31.84 19.24 18.92
CA PRO A 418 30.48 19.22 19.42
C PRO A 418 29.60 20.31 18.77
N ALA A 419 30.16 21.49 18.44
CA ALA A 419 29.43 22.52 17.71
C ALA A 419 29.02 22.07 16.29
N ALA A 420 29.82 21.24 15.63
CA ALA A 420 29.51 20.64 14.33
C ALA A 420 28.51 19.46 14.44
N LEU A 421 28.54 18.71 15.54
CA LEU A 421 27.63 17.58 15.78
C LEU A 421 26.24 18.03 16.26
N ARG A 422 26.13 19.15 16.99
CA ARG A 422 24.86 19.63 17.56
C ARG A 422 23.78 19.89 16.51
N PRO A 423 24.04 20.56 15.36
CA PRO A 423 23.06 20.68 14.28
C PRO A 423 22.56 19.35 13.74
N ARG A 424 23.43 18.33 13.70
CA ARG A 424 23.05 16.98 13.26
C ARG A 424 22.15 16.30 14.30
N ALA A 425 22.50 16.38 15.58
CA ALA A 425 21.67 15.87 16.67
C ALA A 425 20.29 16.54 16.71
N LEU A 426 20.23 17.87 16.54
CA LEU A 426 18.96 18.62 16.48
C LEU A 426 18.10 18.18 15.29
N ARG A 427 18.70 17.95 14.11
CA ARG A 427 17.96 17.41 12.96
C ARG A 427 17.34 16.06 13.27
N TYR A 428 18.10 15.14 13.88
CA TYR A 428 17.54 13.85 14.30
C TYR A 428 16.41 14.00 15.33
N HIS A 429 16.53 14.95 16.27
CA HIS A 429 15.48 15.24 17.26
C HIS A 429 14.13 15.55 16.63
N PHE A 430 14.10 16.41 15.63
CA PHE A 430 12.86 16.78 14.96
C PHE A 430 12.41 15.77 13.89
N MET A 431 13.31 14.92 13.39
CA MET A 431 13.00 13.88 12.41
C MET A 431 12.43 12.60 13.06
N ASP A 432 13.04 12.15 14.15
CA ASP A 432 12.80 10.82 14.72
C ASP A 432 12.31 10.86 16.18
N GLY A 433 12.22 12.04 16.78
CA GLY A 433 11.63 12.21 18.12
C GLY A 433 10.11 11.97 18.11
N ASP A 434 9.60 11.45 19.21
CA ASP A 434 8.20 11.06 19.39
C ASP A 434 7.28 12.29 19.52
N THR A 435 6.11 12.26 18.87
CA THR A 435 5.15 13.36 18.93
C THR A 435 4.34 13.31 20.22
N CYS A 436 4.62 14.26 21.11
CA CYS A 436 3.94 14.38 22.39
C CYS A 436 2.90 15.49 22.38
N ALA A 437 1.76 15.24 23.05
CA ALA A 437 0.72 16.24 23.27
C ALA A 437 1.26 17.32 24.23
N ALA A 438 1.11 18.60 23.85
CA ALA A 438 1.51 19.70 24.70
C ALA A 438 0.48 20.84 24.76
N VAL A 439 0.50 21.60 25.85
CA VAL A 439 -0.39 22.74 26.05
C VAL A 439 0.32 23.88 26.79
N VAL A 440 0.03 25.11 26.38
CA VAL A 440 0.51 26.31 27.08
C VAL A 440 -0.24 26.44 28.41
N VAL A 441 0.50 26.41 29.52
CA VAL A 441 -0.06 26.42 30.88
C VAL A 441 0.24 27.68 31.66
N SER A 442 1.16 28.52 31.18
CA SER A 442 1.44 29.86 31.71
C SER A 442 2.02 30.76 30.62
N LEU A 443 1.72 32.06 30.70
CA LEU A 443 2.30 33.08 29.82
C LEU A 443 3.43 33.87 30.52
N ASP A 444 3.40 33.96 31.85
CA ASP A 444 4.42 34.62 32.66
C ASP A 444 4.62 33.87 33.99
N PRO A 445 5.73 33.12 34.17
CA PRO A 445 6.71 32.78 33.13
C PRO A 445 6.07 31.91 32.03
N PRO A 446 6.58 31.94 30.78
CA PRO A 446 6.02 31.14 29.69
C PRO A 446 6.32 29.65 29.90
N LEU A 447 5.28 28.85 30.18
CA LEU A 447 5.40 27.42 30.50
C LEU A 447 4.52 26.55 29.61
N LEU A 448 5.09 25.42 29.21
CA LEU A 448 4.45 24.35 28.44
C LEU A 448 4.33 23.12 29.33
N ALA A 449 3.19 22.43 29.28
CA ALA A 449 3.04 21.08 29.81
C ALA A 449 3.04 20.08 28.64
N VAL A 450 3.87 19.03 28.73
CA VAL A 450 3.98 17.99 27.70
C VAL A 450 3.71 16.63 28.34
N LEU A 451 2.82 15.84 27.76
CA LEU A 451 2.48 14.50 28.22
C LEU A 451 3.21 13.44 27.39
N THR A 452 3.76 12.42 28.05
CA THR A 452 4.18 11.20 27.39
C THR A 452 4.05 9.96 28.28
N ASP A 453 4.10 8.77 27.66
CA ASP A 453 4.31 7.50 28.35
C ASP A 453 5.82 7.22 28.41
N VAL A 454 6.34 7.01 29.61
CA VAL A 454 7.77 6.73 29.83
C VAL A 454 8.03 5.24 30.07
N ASN A 455 7.05 4.38 29.86
CA ASN A 455 7.26 2.94 29.88
C ASN A 455 8.26 2.53 28.78
N ALA A 456 9.35 1.85 29.18
CA ALA A 456 10.45 1.46 28.29
C ALA A 456 10.38 -0.01 27.82
N THR A 457 9.36 -0.78 28.21
CA THR A 457 9.16 -2.18 27.77
C THR A 457 8.25 -2.30 26.54
N GLY A 458 7.55 -1.23 26.16
CA GLY A 458 6.61 -1.23 25.02
C GLY A 458 5.39 -2.15 25.19
N SER A 459 5.26 -2.79 26.35
CA SER A 459 4.18 -3.73 26.71
C SER A 459 3.96 -3.66 28.22
N GLY A 460 2.70 -3.53 28.66
CA GLY A 460 2.33 -3.35 30.06
C GLY A 460 1.53 -2.08 30.31
N ASP A 461 1.25 -1.79 31.59
CA ASP A 461 0.47 -0.60 31.96
C ASP A 461 1.24 0.69 31.65
N PRO A 462 0.57 1.73 31.10
CA PRO A 462 1.20 2.98 30.73
C PRO A 462 1.69 3.75 31.98
N GLN A 463 2.88 4.33 31.89
CA GLN A 463 3.46 5.16 32.94
C GLN A 463 3.48 6.62 32.49
N MET A 464 2.38 7.32 32.73
CA MET A 464 2.16 8.66 32.17
C MET A 464 2.88 9.75 32.98
N VAL A 465 3.57 10.65 32.28
CA VAL A 465 4.30 11.78 32.87
C VAL A 465 3.92 13.08 32.19
N ILE A 466 3.76 14.13 32.98
CA ILE A 466 3.75 15.51 32.49
C ILE A 466 5.06 16.20 32.82
N LYS A 467 5.73 16.70 31.78
CA LYS A 467 6.85 17.62 31.93
C LYS A 467 6.38 19.06 31.80
N ILE A 468 6.61 19.84 32.84
CA ILE A 468 6.48 21.30 32.80
C ILE A 468 7.83 21.88 32.42
N MET A 469 7.87 22.75 31.42
CA MET A 469 9.12 23.34 30.94
C MET A 469 8.93 24.77 30.43
N PRO A 470 9.99 25.62 30.47
CA PRO A 470 9.94 26.93 29.83
C PRO A 470 9.90 26.82 28.31
N HIS A 471 9.16 27.72 27.66
CA HIS A 471 9.19 27.88 26.21
C HIS A 471 9.43 29.34 25.79
N TYR A 472 9.82 29.52 24.54
CA TYR A 472 10.17 30.81 23.92
C TYR A 472 9.34 31.08 22.66
N LEU A 473 8.29 30.29 22.42
CA LEU A 473 7.32 30.53 21.37
C LEU A 473 6.73 31.94 21.50
N ARG A 474 6.73 32.69 20.40
CA ARG A 474 6.15 34.05 20.32
C ARG A 474 4.74 34.01 19.72
N GLU A 475 4.54 33.09 18.78
CA GLU A 475 3.30 32.86 18.07
C GLU A 475 3.09 31.35 17.81
N ILE A 476 1.84 30.94 17.68
CA ILE A 476 1.41 29.61 17.23
C ILE A 476 0.32 29.84 16.18
N ASP A 477 0.50 29.26 14.99
CA ASP A 477 -0.38 29.43 13.82
C ASP A 477 -0.60 30.91 13.42
N GLY A 478 0.45 31.73 13.54
CA GLY A 478 0.41 33.15 13.19
C GLY A 478 -0.35 34.05 14.18
N VAL A 479 -0.72 33.50 15.34
CA VAL A 479 -1.40 34.24 16.42
C VAL A 479 -0.48 34.28 17.64
N PRO A 480 -0.41 35.40 18.39
CA PRO A 480 0.31 35.47 19.66
C PRO A 480 -0.12 34.33 20.60
N VAL A 481 0.86 33.77 21.33
CA VAL A 481 0.64 32.61 22.21
C VAL A 481 -0.46 32.91 23.24
N LYS A 482 -1.41 31.97 23.38
CA LYS A 482 -2.51 32.05 24.35
C LYS A 482 -2.46 30.90 25.35
N LEU A 483 -2.97 31.16 26.55
CA LEU A 483 -3.17 30.13 27.57
C LEU A 483 -4.11 29.03 27.05
N GLY A 484 -3.77 27.77 27.30
CA GLY A 484 -4.55 26.61 26.85
C GLY A 484 -4.38 26.25 25.38
N GLN A 485 -3.53 26.97 24.64
CA GLN A 485 -3.27 26.67 23.24
C GLN A 485 -2.50 25.36 23.11
N LYS A 486 -2.99 24.47 22.22
CA LYS A 486 -2.38 23.18 21.94
C LYS A 486 -1.11 23.34 21.12
N VAL A 487 -0.11 22.54 21.45
CA VAL A 487 1.20 22.48 20.80
C VAL A 487 1.59 21.01 20.68
N VAL A 488 2.43 20.67 19.71
CA VAL A 488 3.09 19.36 19.67
C VAL A 488 4.57 19.56 19.90
N ALA A 489 5.17 18.66 20.67
CA ALA A 489 6.60 18.58 20.87
C ALA A 489 7.15 17.29 20.26
N ALA A 490 8.37 17.35 19.73
CA ALA A 490 9.16 16.16 19.43
C ALA A 490 10.03 15.84 20.65
N ALA A 491 10.01 14.61 21.14
CA ALA A 491 10.73 14.18 22.32
C ALA A 491 11.67 13.01 22.03
N PHE A 492 12.85 13.04 22.65
CA PHE A 492 13.67 11.84 22.84
C PHE A 492 13.73 11.50 24.32
N TYR A 493 13.87 10.20 24.60
CA TYR A 493 13.92 9.66 25.94
C TYR A 493 15.36 9.40 26.34
N THR A 494 15.70 9.69 27.58
CA THR A 494 17.02 9.44 28.14
C THR A 494 16.90 8.44 29.28
N THR A 495 17.80 7.46 29.30
CA THR A 495 17.94 6.56 30.45
C THR A 495 18.38 7.33 31.68
N ASP A 496 17.91 6.92 32.86
CA ASP A 496 18.53 7.36 34.11
C ASP A 496 19.99 6.91 34.12
N PHE A 497 20.93 7.87 34.06
CA PHE A 497 22.36 7.59 34.22
C PHE A 497 22.76 7.34 35.68
N SER A 498 21.80 7.25 36.61
CA SER A 498 22.08 7.05 38.04
C SER A 498 22.74 5.71 38.34
N GLY A 499 22.72 4.75 37.41
CA GLY A 499 23.35 3.43 37.60
C GLY A 499 22.70 2.57 38.68
N GLU A 500 21.60 3.03 39.27
CA GLU A 500 20.80 2.32 40.25
C GLU A 500 19.66 1.62 39.51
N GLU A 501 19.64 0.28 39.55
CA GLU A 501 18.48 -0.51 39.14
C GLU A 501 17.29 -0.13 40.02
N ARG A 502 16.34 0.64 39.47
CA ARG A 502 15.06 0.91 40.15
C ARG A 502 14.25 -0.38 40.21
N GLU A 503 13.81 -0.79 41.39
CA GLU A 503 12.83 -1.88 41.54
C GLU A 503 11.50 -1.46 40.89
N GLY A 504 11.10 -2.14 39.81
CA GLY A 504 9.86 -1.87 39.08
C GLY A 504 9.95 -2.15 37.58
N PRO A 505 8.84 -1.98 36.83
CA PRO A 505 8.85 -2.09 35.37
C PRO A 505 9.79 -1.05 34.75
N LYS A 506 10.51 -1.47 33.70
CA LYS A 506 11.55 -0.67 33.04
C LYS A 506 10.95 0.64 32.50
N ARG A 507 11.51 1.78 32.93
CA ARG A 507 11.01 3.13 32.65
C ARG A 507 12.14 4.07 32.20
N TRP A 508 11.83 5.00 31.30
CA TRP A 508 12.70 6.11 30.94
C TRP A 508 12.84 7.14 32.08
N GLY A 509 14.06 7.62 32.29
CA GLY A 509 14.40 8.53 33.39
C GLY A 509 13.93 9.96 33.18
N ASP A 510 14.13 10.45 31.96
CA ASP A 510 13.64 11.76 31.51
C ASP A 510 13.32 11.69 30.01
N PHE A 511 12.63 12.72 29.51
CA PHE A 511 12.46 12.97 28.10
C PHE A 511 12.69 14.45 27.78
N GLU A 512 13.22 14.75 26.61
CA GLU A 512 13.55 16.11 26.16
C GLU A 512 12.59 16.59 25.08
N PRO A 513 11.41 17.14 25.44
CA PRO A 513 10.46 17.65 24.47
C PRO A 513 10.90 19.02 23.93
N LEU A 514 10.86 19.18 22.61
CA LEU A 514 11.06 20.45 21.92
C LEU A 514 9.82 20.77 21.06
N PRO A 515 9.19 21.95 21.23
CA PRO A 515 8.08 22.37 20.37
C PRO A 515 8.45 22.30 18.89
N ILE A 516 7.58 21.71 18.08
CA ILE A 516 7.80 21.53 16.63
C ILE A 516 8.02 22.88 15.92
N GLN A 517 7.40 23.95 16.42
CA GLN A 517 7.51 25.31 15.88
C GLN A 517 8.93 25.90 15.97
N TYR A 518 9.80 25.36 16.84
CA TYR A 518 11.22 25.73 16.86
C TYR A 518 11.93 25.21 15.61
N GLY A 519 11.58 24.00 15.17
CA GLY A 519 12.22 23.35 14.02
C GLY A 519 11.65 23.82 12.68
N THR A 520 10.34 24.01 12.57
CA THR A 520 9.68 24.37 11.30
C THR A 520 8.69 25.52 11.47
N GLY A 521 8.52 26.30 10.40
CA GLY A 521 7.44 27.28 10.24
C GLY A 521 6.39 26.85 9.23
N ASP A 522 6.52 25.66 8.65
CA ASP A 522 5.58 25.15 7.67
C ASP A 522 4.26 24.72 8.35
N PRO A 523 3.13 25.38 8.02
CA PRO A 523 1.84 25.04 8.61
C PRO A 523 1.39 23.61 8.32
N ALA A 524 1.80 23.00 7.20
CA ALA A 524 1.43 21.63 6.87
C ALA A 524 2.17 20.62 7.76
N ALA A 525 3.49 20.79 7.95
CA ALA A 525 4.28 19.99 8.88
C ALA A 525 3.73 20.05 10.32
N ILE A 526 3.37 21.25 10.78
CA ILE A 526 2.80 21.45 12.12
C ILE A 526 1.46 20.72 12.24
N ARG A 527 0.55 20.87 11.27
CA ARG A 527 -0.73 20.15 11.26
C ARG A 527 -0.57 18.64 11.20
N HIS A 528 0.39 18.16 10.41
CA HIS A 528 0.71 16.73 10.34
C HIS A 528 1.14 16.20 11.71
N ALA A 529 2.09 16.86 12.38
CA ALA A 529 2.52 16.49 13.72
C ALA A 529 1.35 16.54 14.73
N MET A 530 0.43 17.51 14.61
CA MET A 530 -0.81 17.55 15.40
C MET A 530 -1.74 16.37 15.14
N SER A 531 -1.79 15.85 13.91
CA SER A 531 -2.66 14.73 13.56
C SER A 531 -2.16 13.38 14.06
N GLN A 532 -0.85 13.26 14.35
CA GLN A 532 -0.24 12.06 14.94
C GLN A 532 -0.64 11.88 16.42
N VAL A 533 -1.05 12.96 17.10
CA VAL A 533 -1.45 12.91 18.50
C VAL A 533 -2.94 12.53 18.62
N SER A 534 -3.21 11.36 19.19
CA SER A 534 -4.57 10.83 19.34
C SER A 534 -5.47 11.72 20.20
N GLN A 535 -6.79 11.66 19.97
CA GLN A 535 -7.76 12.35 20.82
C GLN A 535 -7.70 11.89 22.29
N ASN A 536 -7.24 10.65 22.55
CA ASN A 536 -7.04 10.16 23.91
C ASN A 536 -5.89 10.89 24.60
N ALA A 537 -4.73 11.01 23.93
CA ALA A 537 -3.57 11.72 24.47
C ALA A 537 -3.90 13.19 24.80
N TRP A 538 -4.71 13.86 23.97
CA TRP A 538 -5.19 15.21 24.28
C TRP A 538 -6.07 15.27 25.54
N ARG A 539 -6.94 14.27 25.75
CA ARG A 539 -7.80 14.18 26.95
C ARG A 539 -6.97 13.86 28.19
N GLN A 540 -6.04 12.91 28.09
CA GLN A 540 -5.10 12.54 29.14
C GLN A 540 -4.23 13.74 29.55
N LEU A 541 -3.75 14.55 28.60
CA LEU A 541 -2.97 15.76 28.91
C LEU A 541 -3.81 16.73 29.74
N GLN A 542 -5.05 16.98 29.33
CA GLN A 542 -5.96 17.86 30.07
C GLN A 542 -6.29 17.33 31.46
N ALA A 543 -6.44 16.01 31.62
CA ALA A 543 -6.66 15.38 32.91
C ALA A 543 -5.41 15.48 33.80
N GLY A 544 -4.24 15.15 33.26
CA GLY A 544 -2.99 15.10 34.01
C GLY A 544 -2.51 16.48 34.44
N VAL A 545 -2.70 17.53 33.62
CA VAL A 545 -2.31 18.91 33.99
C VAL A 545 -3.05 19.39 35.26
N LYS A 546 -4.21 18.79 35.58
CA LYS A 546 -4.95 19.08 36.81
C LYS A 546 -4.35 18.38 38.04
N GLN A 547 -3.59 17.31 37.85
CA GLN A 547 -2.90 16.58 38.91
C GLN A 547 -1.57 17.22 39.30
N VAL A 548 -0.99 18.07 38.43
CA VAL A 548 0.27 18.78 38.72
C VAL A 548 0.07 19.83 39.84
N PRO A 549 0.90 19.82 40.89
CA PRO A 549 0.82 20.79 41.99
C PRO A 549 0.91 22.24 41.54
N ARG A 550 0.22 23.14 42.26
CA ARG A 550 0.25 24.59 42.02
C ARG A 550 1.09 25.30 43.09
N PRO A 551 1.91 26.31 42.75
CA PRO A 551 2.13 26.86 41.40
C PRO A 551 2.89 25.90 40.48
N LEU A 552 2.65 26.00 39.16
CA LEU A 552 3.35 25.17 38.19
C LEU A 552 4.83 25.56 38.16
N THR A 553 5.71 24.58 38.37
CA THR A 553 7.17 24.75 38.30
C THR A 553 7.76 23.79 37.27
N PRO A 554 8.89 24.12 36.62
CA PRO A 554 9.54 23.19 35.71
C PRO A 554 9.94 21.88 36.40
N GLY A 555 9.67 20.75 35.75
CA GLY A 555 9.94 19.41 36.30
C GLY A 555 9.08 18.32 35.65
N ASN A 556 9.33 17.06 36.05
CA ASN A 556 8.56 15.89 35.64
C ASN A 556 7.60 15.47 36.76
N TYR A 557 6.36 15.16 36.39
CA TYR A 557 5.29 14.81 37.31
C TYR A 557 4.59 13.55 36.82
N ASP A 558 4.62 12.49 37.63
CA ASP A 558 3.85 11.27 37.37
C ASP A 558 2.34 11.56 37.52
N VAL A 559 1.54 11.04 36.60
CA VAL A 559 0.09 11.25 36.54
C VAL A 559 -0.63 9.95 36.21
N ASP A 560 -1.85 9.80 36.71
CA ASP A 560 -2.70 8.61 36.50
C ASP A 560 -3.90 8.99 35.61
N VAL A 561 -3.81 8.72 34.30
CA VAL A 561 -4.73 9.26 33.26
C VAL A 561 -5.01 8.36 32.08
#